data_AF-A0A537EYN8-F1
#
_entry.id   AF-A0A537EYN8-F1
#
_cell.length_a   1.000
_cell.length_b   1.000
_cell.length_c   1.000
_cell.angle_alpha   90.00
_cell.angle_beta   90.00
_cell.angle_gamma   90.00
#
_symmetry.space_group_name_H-M   'P 1'
#
loop_
_entity.id
_entity.type
_entity.pdbx_description
1 polymer ?
#
loop_
_entity_poly.entity_id
_entity_poly.type
_entity_poly.pdbx_seq_one_letter_code
_entity_poly.pdbx_strand_id
1 'polypeptide(L)' 'MAKTIAISDDVYQLLSKAKLPGESFSDVIRRGMKRPLKLSDTVGSKTISKEDWERARAVIRNAEAETRKKLRKTLS' A
#
# COMPACT_ATOMS: atom_id res chain seq x y z
N MET A 1 -31.76 8.33 -2.20
CA MET A 1 -32.46 7.54 -1.17
C MET A 1 -31.52 6.43 -0.70
N ALA A 2 -31.31 6.28 0.60
CA ALA A 2 -30.53 5.17 1.12
C ALA A 2 -31.39 3.89 1.12
N LYS A 3 -30.80 2.75 0.74
CA LYS A 3 -31.42 1.44 0.89
C LYS A 3 -30.78 0.74 2.08
N THR A 4 -31.59 0.24 3.00
CA THR A 4 -31.13 -0.47 4.20
C THR A 4 -31.02 -1.97 3.89
N ILE A 5 -29.93 -2.58 4.33
CA ILE A 5 -29.75 -4.03 4.32
C ILE A 5 -29.57 -4.50 5.76
N ALA A 6 -30.20 -5.61 6.13
CA ALA A 6 -29.91 -6.30 7.38
C ALA A 6 -28.69 -7.21 7.17
N ILE A 7 -27.79 -7.22 8.14
CA ILE A 7 -26.60 -8.08 8.16
C ILE A 7 -26.51 -8.73 9.55
N SER A 8 -25.84 -9.88 9.62
CA SER A 8 -25.55 -10.52 10.89
C SER A 8 -24.47 -9.76 11.68
N ASP A 9 -24.45 -9.95 12.99
CA ASP A 9 -23.55 -9.22 13.90
C ASP A 9 -22.08 -9.47 13.57
N ASP A 10 -21.71 -10.69 13.21
CA ASP A 10 -20.35 -11.05 12.79
C ASP A 10 -19.90 -10.23 11.56
N VAL A 11 -20.77 -10.08 10.57
CA VAL A 11 -20.50 -9.27 9.37
C VAL A 11 -20.38 -7.79 9.73
N TYR A 12 -21.22 -7.28 10.62
CA TYR A 12 -21.10 -5.90 11.11
C TYR A 12 -19.75 -5.67 11.79
N GLN A 13 -19.30 -6.60 12.63
CA GLN A 13 -17.99 -6.52 13.30
C GLN A 13 -16.83 -6.55 12.30
N LEU A 14 -16.91 -7.37 11.24
CA LEU A 14 -15.90 -7.40 10.18
C LEU A 14 -15.83 -6.06 9.44
N LEU A 15 -16.97 -5.49 9.08
CA LEU A 15 -17.02 -4.18 8.41
C LEU A 15 -16.51 -3.06 9.32
N SER A 16 -16.81 -3.11 10.61
CA SER A 16 -16.32 -2.14 11.60
C SER A 16 -14.80 -2.14 11.70
N LYS A 17 -14.18 -3.33 11.73
CA LYS A 17 -12.71 -3.49 11.74
C LYS A 17 -12.05 -3.04 10.44
N ALA A 18 -12.72 -3.22 9.31
CA ALA A 18 -12.19 -2.88 7.99
C ALA A 18 -12.34 -1.39 7.61
N LYS A 19 -13.14 -0.63 8.38
CA LYS A 19 -13.48 0.78 8.12
C LYS A 19 -12.32 1.72 8.46
N LEU A 20 -11.98 2.61 7.53
CA LEU A 20 -11.00 3.68 7.76
C LEU A 20 -11.65 4.91 8.44
N PRO A 21 -10.86 5.78 9.11
CA PRO A 21 -11.38 7.00 9.72
C PRO A 21 -12.13 7.88 8.69
N GLY A 22 -13.36 8.27 8.99
CA GLY A 22 -14.21 9.08 8.11
C GLY A 22 -14.83 8.35 6.90
N GLU A 23 -14.51 7.07 6.68
CA GLU A 23 -15.09 6.23 5.60
C GLU A 23 -16.51 5.77 5.99
N SER A 24 -17.47 5.68 5.06
CA SER A 24 -18.80 5.11 5.35
C SER A 24 -18.82 3.57 5.21
N PHE A 25 -19.80 2.87 5.80
CA PHE A 25 -19.92 1.41 5.59
C PHE A 25 -20.17 1.06 4.12
N SER A 26 -20.89 1.90 3.40
CA SER A 26 -21.10 1.74 1.95
C SER A 26 -19.80 1.84 1.16
N ASP A 27 -18.84 2.67 1.61
CA ASP A 27 -17.53 2.80 0.98
C ASP A 27 -16.66 1.57 1.23
N VAL A 28 -16.70 1.01 2.45
CA VAL A 28 -16.03 -0.26 2.78
C VAL A 28 -16.53 -1.39 1.86
N ILE A 29 -17.85 -1.53 1.71
CA ILE A 29 -18.44 -2.54 0.83
C ILE A 29 -18.01 -2.29 -0.62
N ARG A 30 -18.10 -1.05 -1.10
CA ARG A 30 -17.68 -0.69 -2.45
C ARG A 30 -16.20 -1.01 -2.70
N ARG A 31 -15.34 -0.78 -1.71
CA ARG A 31 -13.90 -1.09 -1.76
C ARG A 31 -13.65 -2.60 -1.77
N GLY A 32 -14.38 -3.37 -0.97
CA GLY A 32 -14.29 -4.83 -0.97
C GLY A 32 -14.80 -5.48 -2.27
N MET A 33 -15.77 -4.86 -2.94
CA MET A 33 -16.31 -5.31 -4.23
C MET A 33 -15.45 -4.91 -5.42
N LYS A 34 -14.60 -3.88 -5.29
CA LYS A 34 -13.57 -3.61 -6.29
C LYS A 34 -12.60 -4.80 -6.28
N ARG A 35 -12.32 -5.38 -7.45
CA ARG A 35 -11.32 -6.44 -7.62
C ARG A 35 -10.08 -6.07 -6.80
N PRO A 36 -9.51 -6.97 -5.99
CA PRO A 36 -8.25 -6.68 -5.32
C PRO A 36 -7.26 -6.28 -6.41
N LEU A 37 -6.70 -5.06 -6.29
CA LEU A 37 -5.63 -4.59 -7.17
C LEU A 37 -4.54 -5.64 -7.09
N LYS A 38 -4.43 -6.45 -8.14
CA LYS A 38 -3.35 -7.43 -8.20
C LYS A 38 -2.08 -6.64 -8.42
N LEU A 39 -0.96 -7.08 -7.85
CA LEU A 39 0.35 -6.46 -8.15
C LEU A 39 0.64 -6.48 -9.66
N SER A 40 0.07 -7.44 -10.40
CA SER A 40 0.08 -7.48 -11.86
C SER A 40 -0.56 -6.26 -12.51
N ASP A 41 -1.55 -5.64 -11.88
CA ASP A 41 -2.24 -4.45 -12.39
C ASP A 41 -1.35 -3.20 -12.32
N THR A 42 -0.26 -3.27 -11.54
CA THR A 42 0.77 -2.21 -11.49
C THR A 42 1.77 -2.32 -12.65
N VAL A 43 1.85 -3.47 -13.33
CA VAL A 43 2.76 -3.68 -14.47
C VAL A 43 2.31 -2.80 -15.63
N GLY A 44 3.17 -1.87 -16.07
CA GLY A 44 2.88 -0.95 -17.17
C GLY A 44 2.10 0.32 -16.79
N SER A 45 1.70 0.47 -15.53
CA SER A 45 0.91 1.63 -15.04
C SER A 45 1.67 2.97 -15.01
N LYS A 46 2.98 2.98 -15.33
CA LYS A 46 3.86 4.16 -15.19
C LYS A 46 3.81 4.80 -13.79
N THR A 47 3.45 4.03 -12.75
CA THR A 47 3.36 4.49 -11.35
C THR A 47 4.66 5.15 -10.87
N ILE A 48 5.80 4.82 -11.47
CA ILE A 48 7.09 5.49 -11.24
C ILE A 48 7.63 5.92 -12.61
N SER A 49 8.01 7.20 -12.74
CA SER A 49 8.70 7.71 -13.92
C SER A 49 10.11 7.14 -14.02
N LYS A 50 10.72 7.15 -15.22
CA LYS A 50 12.11 6.68 -15.37
C LYS A 50 13.06 7.51 -14.50
N GLU A 51 12.79 8.79 -14.39
CA GLU A 51 13.55 9.77 -13.60
C GLU A 51 13.42 9.48 -12.10
N ASP A 52 12.22 9.19 -11.60
CA ASP A 52 12.00 8.77 -10.21
C ASP A 52 12.73 7.46 -9.89
N TRP A 53 12.74 6.51 -10.83
CA TRP A 53 13.43 5.25 -10.67
C TRP A 53 14.96 5.41 -10.63
N GLU A 54 15.52 6.28 -11.48
CA GLU A 54 16.95 6.62 -11.40
C GLU A 54 17.31 7.32 -10.09
N ARG A 55 16.48 8.24 -9.59
CA ARG A 55 16.68 8.87 -8.28
C ARG A 55 16.71 7.84 -7.15
N ALA A 56 15.75 6.92 -7.14
CA ALA A 56 15.70 5.85 -6.14
C ALA A 56 16.96 4.97 -6.18
N ARG A 57 17.43 4.59 -7.37
CA ARG A 57 18.67 3.82 -7.54
C ARG A 57 19.90 4.55 -7.01
N ALA A 58 20.02 5.86 -7.26
CA ALA A 58 21.14 6.65 -6.76
C ALA A 58 21.17 6.67 -5.22
N VAL A 59 20.02 6.86 -4.58
CA VAL A 59 19.92 6.85 -3.11
C VAL A 59 20.33 5.51 -2.53
N ILE A 60 19.85 4.41 -3.11
CA ILE A 60 20.19 3.04 -2.66
C ILE A 60 21.69 2.78 -2.78
N ARG A 61 22.30 3.09 -3.93
CA ARG A 61 23.74 2.91 -4.15
C ARG A 61 24.60 3.70 -3.15
N ASN A 62 24.20 4.94 -2.87
CA ASN A 62 24.91 5.77 -1.90
C ASN A 62 24.80 5.19 -0.48
N ALA A 63 23.60 4.72 -0.10
CA ALA A 63 23.39 4.06 1.19
C ALA A 63 24.22 2.78 1.34
N GLU A 64 24.32 1.96 0.28
CA GLU A 64 25.16 0.75 0.27
C GLU A 64 26.65 1.09 0.39
N ALA A 65 27.12 2.11 -0.31
CA ALA A 65 28.51 2.55 -0.24
C ALA A 65 28.88 3.05 1.17
N GLU A 66 28.00 3.84 1.79
CA GLU A 66 28.20 4.31 3.16
C GLU A 66 28.14 3.15 4.18
N THR A 67 27.22 2.21 4.00
CA THR A 67 27.13 1.01 4.83
C THR A 67 28.41 0.17 4.73
N ARG A 68 28.92 -0.03 3.52
CA ARG A 68 30.18 -0.75 3.27
C ARG A 68 31.40 -0.07 3.90
N LYS A 69 31.47 1.27 3.81
CA LYS A 69 32.54 2.04 4.47
C LYS A 69 32.49 1.91 6.00
N LYS A 70 31.29 1.98 6.58
CA LYS A 70 31.11 1.81 8.03
C LYS A 70 31.53 0.42 8.49
N LEU A 71 31.04 -0.64 7.82
CA LEU A 71 31.44 -2.03 8.10
C LEU A 71 32.97 -2.22 8.06
N ARG A 72 33.65 -1.66 7.06
CA ARG A 72 35.11 -1.76 6.94
C ARG A 72 35.86 -1.04 8.06
N LYS A 73 35.30 0.04 8.61
CA LYS A 73 35.87 0.76 9.77
C LYS A 73 35.63 0.06 11.10
N THR A 74 34.56 -0.74 11.21
CA THR A 74 34.24 -1.47 12.45
C THR A 74 34.99 -2.80 12.57
N LEU A 75 35.50 -3.33 11.46
CA LEU A 75 36.25 -4.60 11.39
C LEU A 75 37.78 -4.42 11.32
N SER A 76 38.26 -3.18 11.36
CA SER A 76 39.69 -2.82 11.45
C SER A 76 40.00 -2.30 12.85
#